data_AF-X6LL10-F1
#
_entry.id   AF-X6LL10-F1
#
_cell.length_a   1.000
_cell.length_b   1.000
_cell.length_c   1.000
_cell.angle_alpha   90.00
_cell.angle_beta   90.00
_cell.angle_gamma   90.00
#
_symmetry.space_group_name_H-M   'P 1'
#
loop_
_entity.id
_entity.type
_entity.pdbx_description
1 polymer ?
#
loop_
_entity_poly.entity_id
_entity_poly.type
_entity_poly.pdbx_seq_one_letter_code
_entity_poly.pdbx_strand_id
1 'polypeptide(L)'
;MVHCKRLEQEEKPDVQKFVQLSETLKNKVENKNLLDILLVIAECKMWTYYLSHYISRTMTVSYAYEDEGIEHSWMEGKEKFTQTYLSAQECGNVIKME
;
A
#
# COMPACT_ATOMS: atom_id res chain seq x y z
N MET A 1 28.01 -9.01 -6.67
CA MET A 1 27.29 -7.78 -6.24
C MET A 1 26.00 -7.72 -7.02
N VAL A 2 24.87 -8.01 -6.37
CA VAL A 2 23.56 -7.89 -7.00
C VAL A 2 23.32 -6.39 -7.18
N HIS A 3 23.34 -5.91 -8.43
CA HIS A 3 22.85 -4.59 -8.75
C HIS A 3 21.34 -4.58 -8.44
N CYS A 4 20.96 -4.25 -7.20
CA CYS A 4 19.63 -3.73 -6.92
C CYS A 4 19.50 -2.52 -7.85
N LYS A 5 18.70 -2.66 -8.92
CA LYS A 5 18.28 -1.53 -9.72
C LYS A 5 17.72 -0.52 -8.73
N ARG A 6 18.44 0.60 -8.57
CA ARG A 6 17.95 1.77 -7.88
C ARG A 6 16.59 2.06 -8.48
N LEU A 7 15.58 2.04 -7.65
CA LEU A 7 14.20 2.46 -7.94
C LEU A 7 14.13 3.96 -8.35
N GLU A 8 15.28 4.59 -8.65
CA GLU A 8 15.48 5.94 -9.19
C GLU A 8 14.93 6.10 -10.63
N GLN A 9 14.28 5.07 -11.19
CA GLN A 9 13.51 5.13 -12.44
C GLN A 9 12.00 4.91 -12.24
N GLU A 10 11.52 4.84 -11.00
CA GLU A 10 10.11 4.58 -10.70
C GLU A 10 9.21 5.71 -11.23
N GLU A 11 8.39 5.38 -12.23
CA GLU A 11 7.22 6.17 -12.59
C GLU A 11 6.42 6.45 -11.32
N LYS A 12 5.95 7.68 -11.17
CA LYS A 12 5.03 8.08 -10.09
C LYS A 12 3.99 6.97 -9.89
N PRO A 13 3.69 6.55 -8.64
CA PRO A 13 2.70 5.51 -8.38
C PRO A 13 1.40 5.78 -9.16
N ASP A 14 0.97 4.80 -9.95
CA ASP A 14 -0.23 4.93 -10.76
C ASP A 14 -1.47 4.75 -9.89
N VAL A 15 -2.02 5.87 -9.43
CA VAL A 15 -3.24 5.93 -8.63
C VAL A 15 -4.42 5.23 -9.33
N GLN A 16 -4.50 5.26 -10.66
CA GLN A 16 -5.58 4.59 -11.40
C GLN A 16 -5.46 3.08 -11.28
N LYS A 17 -4.25 2.53 -11.27
CA LYS A 17 -4.02 1.10 -11.05
C LYS A 17 -4.53 0.65 -9.66
N PHE A 18 -4.37 1.46 -8.61
CA PHE A 18 -4.94 1.16 -7.29
C PHE A 18 -6.46 1.12 -7.31
N VAL A 19 -7.12 2.08 -7.99
CA VAL A 19 -8.59 2.12 -8.13
C VAL A 19 -9.10 0.90 -8.90
N GLN A 20 -8.46 0.56 -10.01
CA GLN A 20 -8.85 -0.60 -10.82
C GLN A 20 -8.71 -1.91 -10.04
N LEU A 21 -7.65 -2.05 -9.23
CA LEU A 21 -7.44 -3.23 -8.40
C LEU A 21 -8.45 -3.36 -7.28
N SER A 22 -8.84 -2.25 -6.63
CA SER A 22 -9.87 -2.28 -5.59
C SER A 22 -11.24 -2.66 -6.15
N GLU A 23 -11.63 -2.11 -7.31
CA GLU A 23 -12.85 -2.48 -8.04
C GLU A 23 -12.82 -3.95 -8.49
N THR A 24 -11.69 -4.40 -9.02
CA THR A 24 -11.50 -5.80 -9.43
C THR A 24 -11.65 -6.73 -8.23
N LEU A 25 -11.04 -6.40 -7.08
CA LEU A 25 -11.15 -7.20 -5.87
C LEU A 25 -12.61 -7.30 -5.41
N LYS A 26 -13.33 -6.18 -5.38
CA LYS A 26 -14.77 -6.14 -5.05
C LYS A 26 -15.57 -7.09 -5.93
N ASN A 27 -15.40 -6.99 -7.25
CA ASN A 27 -16.08 -7.85 -8.22
C ASN A 27 -15.70 -9.34 -8.08
N LYS A 28 -14.43 -9.65 -7.79
CA LYS A 28 -13.96 -11.04 -7.66
C LYS A 28 -14.43 -11.70 -6.36
N VAL A 29 -14.53 -10.92 -5.27
CA VAL A 29 -15.11 -11.37 -3.99
C VAL A 29 -16.58 -11.75 -4.16
N GLU A 30 -17.36 -10.94 -4.87
CA GLU A 30 -18.77 -11.24 -5.18
C GLU A 30 -18.92 -12.55 -5.98
N ASN A 31 -18.00 -12.79 -6.92
CA ASN A 31 -17.98 -13.99 -7.77
C ASN A 31 -17.35 -15.23 -7.10
N LYS A 32 -16.87 -15.12 -5.85
CA LYS A 32 -16.29 -16.21 -5.04
C LYS A 32 -15.14 -16.99 -5.69
N ASN A 33 -14.38 -16.38 -6.60
CA ASN A 33 -13.20 -17.01 -7.18
C ASN A 33 -11.97 -16.78 -6.28
N LEU A 34 -11.64 -17.78 -5.44
CA LEU A 34 -10.58 -17.67 -4.44
C LEU A 34 -9.19 -17.38 -5.04
N LEU A 35 -8.82 -18.02 -6.15
CA LEU A 35 -7.50 -17.82 -6.74
C LEU A 35 -7.36 -16.39 -7.28
N ASP A 36 -8.37 -15.91 -8.01
CA ASP A 36 -8.37 -14.54 -8.53
C ASP A 36 -8.33 -13.50 -7.39
N ILE A 37 -9.07 -13.74 -6.31
CA ILE A 37 -9.05 -12.89 -5.12
C ILE A 37 -7.64 -12.80 -4.54
N LEU A 38 -6.96 -13.94 -4.36
CA LEU A 38 -5.60 -13.98 -3.81
C LEU A 38 -4.58 -13.29 -4.71
N LEU A 39 -4.70 -13.44 -6.04
CA LEU A 39 -3.84 -12.76 -7.00
C LEU A 39 -4.03 -11.24 -6.98
N VAL A 40 -5.29 -10.78 -6.93
CA VAL A 40 -5.58 -9.34 -6.83
C VAL A 40 -5.07 -8.76 -5.51
N ILE A 41 -5.22 -9.48 -4.38
CA ILE A 41 -4.63 -9.07 -3.10
C ILE A 41 -3.10 -8.95 -3.19
N ALA A 42 -2.44 -9.91 -3.83
CA ALA A 42 -0.99 -9.87 -4.03
C ALA A 42 -0.56 -8.64 -4.86
N GLU A 43 -1.29 -8.32 -5.93
CA GLU A 43 -1.06 -7.10 -6.71
C GLU A 43 -1.27 -5.84 -5.86
N CYS A 44 -2.36 -5.76 -5.09
CA CYS A 44 -2.60 -4.64 -4.17
C CYS A 44 -1.43 -4.44 -3.20
N LYS A 45 -0.93 -5.53 -2.57
CA LYS A 45 0.21 -5.47 -1.64
C LYS A 45 1.49 -4.98 -2.33
N MET A 46 1.77 -5.46 -3.54
CA MET A 46 2.92 -5.02 -4.33
C MET A 46 2.86 -3.51 -4.61
N TRP A 47 1.71 -3.01 -5.05
CA TRP A 47 1.54 -1.59 -5.32
C TRP A 47 1.63 -0.74 -4.05
N THR A 48 1.06 -1.18 -2.93
CA THR A 48 1.21 -0.50 -1.64
C THR A 48 2.67 -0.45 -1.18
N TYR A 49 3.43 -1.54 -1.38
CA TYR A 49 4.87 -1.55 -1.14
C TYR A 49 5.60 -0.52 -2.01
N TYR A 50 5.32 -0.47 -3.32
CA TYR A 50 5.91 0.53 -4.21
C TYR A 50 5.56 1.96 -3.80
N LEU A 51 4.32 2.21 -3.38
CA LEU A 51 3.92 3.51 -2.86
C LEU A 51 4.73 3.88 -1.62
N SER A 52 4.82 2.98 -0.65
CA SER A 52 5.61 3.17 0.58
C SER A 52 7.08 3.47 0.28
N HIS A 53 7.67 2.69 -0.63
CA HIS A 53 9.04 2.91 -1.08
C HIS A 53 9.19 4.29 -1.73
N TYR A 54 8.32 4.65 -2.68
CA TYR A 54 8.36 5.94 -3.37
C TYR A 54 8.23 7.12 -2.40
N ILE A 55 7.29 7.08 -1.47
CA ILE A 55 7.10 8.17 -0.49
C ILE A 55 8.27 8.25 0.49
N SER A 56 8.85 7.11 0.92
CA SER A 56 10.04 7.10 1.79
C SER A 56 11.28 7.74 1.13
N ARG A 57 11.32 7.73 -0.21
CA ARG A 57 12.41 8.31 -1.01
C ARG A 57 12.18 9.77 -1.37
N THR A 58 10.92 10.22 -1.41
CA THR A 58 10.54 11.56 -1.87
C THR A 58 10.17 12.51 -0.74
N MET A 59 9.73 11.99 0.41
CA MET A 59 9.42 12.76 1.61
C MET A 59 10.62 12.80 2.57
N THR A 60 10.70 13.83 3.40
CA THR A 60 11.72 13.99 4.45
C THR A 60 11.47 13.11 5.68
N VAL A 61 10.30 12.48 5.79
CA VAL A 61 9.87 11.64 6.91
C VAL A 61 9.86 10.16 6.51
N SER A 62 10.06 9.28 7.51
CA SER A 62 10.16 7.84 7.29
C SER A 62 8.79 7.19 7.10
N TYR A 63 8.62 6.56 5.95
CA TYR A 63 7.53 5.63 5.65
C TYR A 63 8.09 4.22 5.43
N ALA A 64 7.44 3.20 5.99
CA ALA A 64 7.81 1.80 5.84
C ALA A 64 6.58 0.95 5.51
N TYR A 65 6.77 -0.10 4.72
CA TYR A 65 5.71 -1.09 4.47
C TYR A 65 5.87 -2.23 5.48
N GLU A 66 4.85 -2.41 6.31
CA GLU A 66 4.79 -3.40 7.39
C GLU A 66 3.54 -4.28 7.22
N ASP A 67 3.37 -5.28 8.10
CA ASP A 67 2.30 -6.28 8.00
C ASP A 67 0.89 -5.68 7.89
N GLU A 68 0.66 -4.57 8.60
CA GLU A 68 -0.64 -3.89 8.69
C GLU A 68 -0.79 -2.73 7.69
N GLY A 69 0.18 -2.45 6.81
CA GLY A 69 0.06 -1.37 5.83
C GLY A 69 1.31 -0.48 5.75
N ILE A 70 1.10 0.81 5.56
CA ILE A 70 2.19 1.80 5.51
C ILE A 70 2.32 2.48 6.87
N GLU A 71 3.42 2.26 7.57
CA GLU A 71 3.74 2.99 8.80
C GLU A 71 4.46 4.29 8.50
N HIS A 72 3.98 5.37 9.10
CA HIS A 72 4.63 6.67 9.17
C HIS A 72 5.05 6.94 10.60
N SER A 73 6.33 7.17 10.82
CA SER A 73 6.88 7.52 12.13
C SER A 73 7.46 8.93 12.13
N TRP A 74 7.16 9.71 13.17
CA TRP A 74 7.76 11.03 13.37
C TRP A 74 8.05 11.29 14.86
N MET A 75 8.91 12.27 15.12
CA MET A 75 9.25 12.70 16.47
C MET A 75 8.58 14.05 16.77
N GLU A 76 7.93 14.18 17.92
CA GLU A 76 7.51 15.46 18.47
C GLU A 76 8.20 15.65 19.83
N GLY A 77 9.21 16.53 19.85
CA GLY A 77 10.11 16.66 21.01
C GLY A 77 10.92 15.38 21.28
N LYS A 78 10.63 14.70 22.39
CA LYS A 78 11.26 13.42 22.78
C LYS A 78 10.37 12.20 22.54
N GLU A 79 9.13 12.43 22.10
CA GLU A 79 8.15 11.37 21.91
C GLU A 79 8.14 10.92 20.44
N LYS A 80 8.08 9.60 20.24
CA LYS A 80 7.92 8.97 18.92
C LYS A 80 6.45 8.67 18.70
N PHE A 81 5.92 9.12 17.57
CA PHE A 81 4.57 8.84 17.12
C PHE A 81 4.63 7.93 15.90
N THR A 82 3.63 7.06 15.79
CA THR A 82 3.44 6.17 14.64
C THR A 82 1.99 6.24 14.20
N GLN A 83 1.77 6.35 12.89
CA GLN A 83 0.47 6.22 12.26
C GLN A 83 0.55 5.20 11.14
N THR A 84 -0.43 4.30 11.07
CA THR A 84 -0.58 3.32 9.99
C THR A 84 -1.62 3.82 8.99
N TYR A 85 -1.31 3.70 7.70
CA TYR A 85 -2.20 4.01 6.58
C TYR A 85 -2.42 2.79 5.71
N LEU A 86 -3.55 2.75 5.00
CA LEU A 86 -3.96 1.65 4.12
C LEU A 86 -4.01 0.32 4.87
N SER A 87 -4.40 0.36 6.15
CA SER A 87 -4.56 -0.83 6.94
C SER A 87 -5.74 -1.69 6.48
N ALA A 88 -5.70 -2.97 6.82
CA ALA A 88 -6.82 -3.87 6.56
C ALA A 88 -8.12 -3.33 7.18
N GLN A 89 -8.02 -2.71 8.36
CA GLN A 89 -9.15 -2.07 9.04
C GLN A 89 -9.66 -0.84 8.30
N GLU A 90 -8.79 0.08 7.88
CA GLU A 90 -9.19 1.26 7.11
C GLU A 90 -9.85 0.87 5.78
N CYS A 91 -9.27 -0.10 5.07
CA CYS A 91 -9.85 -0.65 3.84
C CYS A 91 -11.24 -1.25 4.09
N GLY A 92 -11.40 -1.99 5.18
CA GLY A 92 -12.69 -2.57 5.58
C GLY A 92 -13.74 -1.53 5.96
N ASN A 93 -13.34 -0.37 6.50
CA ASN A 93 -14.25 0.72 6.85
C ASN A 93 -14.76 1.46 5.61
N VAL A 94 -13.91 1.67 4.60
CA VAL A 94 -14.33 2.29 3.32
C VAL A 94 -15.41 1.44 2.64
N ILE A 95 -15.30 0.11 2.67
CA ILE A 95 -16.28 -0.81 2.07
C ILE A 95 -17.64 -0.78 2.81
N LYS A 96 -17.66 -0.41 4.10
CA LYS A 96 -18.90 -0.35 4.92
C LYS A 96 -19.63 0.99 4.86
N MET A 97 -19.05 2.00 4.21
CA MET A 97 -19.67 3.32 4.03
C MET A 97 -20.48 3.46 2.74
N GLU A 98 -20.55 2.40 1.92
CA GLU A 98 -21.45 2.27 0.76
C GLU A 98 -22.67 1.41 1.07
#